data_AF-A7S9L5-F1
#
_entry.id   AF-A7S9L5-F1
#
_cell.length_a   1.000
_cell.length_b   1.000
_cell.length_c   1.000
_cell.angle_alpha   90.00
_cell.angle_beta   90.00
_cell.angle_gamma   90.00
#
_symmetry.space_group_name_H-M   'P 1'
#
loop_
_entity.id
_entity.type
_entity.pdbx_description
1 polymer ?
#
loop_
_entity_poly.entity_id
_entity_poly.type
_entity_poly.pdbx_seq_one_letter_code
_entity_poly.pdbx_strand_id
1 'polypeptide(L)'
;MLKTASLPVYEKLWRYIETHGTLEDNATYAIDKVRSRDDYAFIWDSAVLDYEVQSEPCNTLTIVGRPFGSINYGFALPLKSPYTQNFSVAMLELQQDGFLERMTEKWFRSRSKCGAETEAADAKATEGGEQLGFKDMAGVFITLLGGFICGVGLLIVEWIFASYKDTLSKDRRVCRRRSSTKHNS
;
A
#
# COMPACT_ATOMS: atom_id res chain seq x y z
N MET A 1 7.43 7.61 -28.89
CA MET A 1 8.40 6.61 -28.37
C MET A 1 7.87 5.18 -28.46
N LEU A 2 6.67 4.88 -27.95
CA LEU A 2 6.14 3.51 -27.95
C LEU A 2 5.90 2.92 -29.35
N LYS A 3 5.39 3.73 -30.30
CA LYS A 3 5.15 3.30 -31.69
C LYS A 3 6.41 2.85 -32.46
N THR A 4 7.57 3.37 -32.08
CA THR A 4 8.86 3.12 -32.77
C THR A 4 9.77 2.19 -31.98
N ALA A 5 9.32 1.67 -30.84
CA ALA A 5 10.14 0.85 -29.97
C ALA A 5 10.35 -0.55 -30.58
N SER A 6 11.60 -1.02 -30.55
CA SER A 6 12.01 -2.34 -31.09
C SER A 6 11.76 -3.51 -30.13
N LEU A 7 11.54 -3.25 -28.84
CA LEU A 7 11.29 -4.31 -27.87
C LEU A 7 9.85 -4.85 -27.96
N PRO A 8 9.68 -6.19 -27.94
CA PRO A 8 8.37 -6.84 -28.13
C PRO A 8 7.35 -6.48 -27.04
N VAL A 9 7.82 -6.17 -25.83
CA VAL A 9 6.95 -5.75 -24.71
C VAL A 9 6.29 -4.40 -25.02
N TYR A 10 7.05 -3.44 -25.57
CA TYR A 10 6.54 -2.11 -25.90
C TYR A 10 5.63 -2.13 -27.14
N GLU A 11 5.92 -3.00 -28.12
CA GLU A 11 5.04 -3.21 -29.26
C GLU A 11 3.68 -3.77 -28.81
N LYS A 12 3.67 -4.78 -27.93
CA LYS A 12 2.45 -5.35 -27.37
C LYS A 12 1.65 -4.31 -26.58
N LEU A 13 2.33 -3.50 -25.77
CA LEU A 13 1.71 -2.40 -25.03
C LEU A 13 1.09 -1.36 -25.96
N TRP A 14 1.84 -0.90 -26.97
CA TRP A 14 1.34 0.05 -27.97
C TRP A 14 0.10 -0.48 -28.69
N ARG A 15 0.16 -1.73 -29.14
CA ARG A 15 -0.97 -2.39 -29.82
C ARG A 15 -2.21 -2.44 -28.93
N TYR A 16 -2.05 -2.70 -27.64
CA TYR A 16 -3.15 -2.70 -26.68
C TYR A 16 -3.80 -1.31 -26.53
N ILE A 17 -2.98 -0.26 -26.41
CA ILE A 17 -3.45 1.14 -26.30
C ILE A 17 -4.19 1.57 -27.58
N GLU A 18 -3.64 1.24 -28.75
CA GLU A 18 -4.21 1.60 -30.05
C GLU A 18 -5.52 0.85 -30.33
N THR A 19 -5.64 -0.43 -29.95
CA THR A 19 -6.88 -1.20 -30.16
C THR A 19 -8.02 -0.81 -29.22
N HIS A 20 -7.71 -0.43 -27.98
CA HIS A 20 -8.72 -0.06 -26.98
C HIS A 20 -9.03 1.44 -26.97
N GLY A 21 -8.29 2.26 -27.73
CA GLY A 21 -8.53 3.69 -27.83
C GLY A 21 -8.35 4.43 -26.49
N THR A 22 -7.38 4.00 -25.68
CA THR A 22 -7.15 4.54 -24.32
C THR A 22 -6.17 5.72 -24.30
N LEU A 23 -5.97 6.39 -25.42
CA LEU A 23 -5.13 7.59 -25.51
C LEU A 23 -5.95 8.78 -25.01
N GLU A 24 -5.34 9.57 -24.13
CA GLU A 24 -5.92 10.79 -23.59
C GLU A 24 -5.14 11.99 -24.14
N ASP A 25 -5.86 13.03 -24.58
CA ASP A 25 -5.24 14.24 -25.15
C ASP A 25 -4.68 15.18 -24.08
N ASN A 26 -5.21 15.09 -22.85
CA ASN A 26 -4.84 15.98 -21.75
C ASN A 26 -4.33 15.20 -20.54
N ALA A 27 -3.11 15.52 -20.11
CA ALA A 27 -2.47 14.89 -18.96
C ALA A 27 -3.24 15.13 -17.65
N THR A 28 -3.79 16.33 -17.43
CA THR A 28 -4.55 16.65 -16.20
C THR A 28 -5.79 15.77 -16.07
N TYR A 29 -6.52 15.59 -17.18
CA TYR A 29 -7.68 14.71 -17.20
C TYR A 29 -7.30 13.25 -16.94
N ALA A 30 -6.19 12.79 -17.52
CA ALA A 30 -5.70 11.43 -17.28
C ALA A 30 -5.29 11.21 -15.82
N ILE A 31 -4.66 12.19 -15.17
CA ILE A 31 -4.28 12.13 -13.75
C ILE A 31 -5.52 12.05 -12.87
N ASP A 32 -6.54 12.88 -13.10
CA ASP A 32 -7.78 12.83 -12.32
C ASP A 32 -8.54 11.52 -12.54
N LYS A 33 -8.50 10.98 -13.76
CA LYS A 33 -9.06 9.67 -14.09
C LYS A 33 -8.39 8.54 -13.31
N VAL A 34 -7.05 8.55 -13.19
CA VAL A 34 -6.30 7.60 -12.35
C VAL A 34 -6.71 7.74 -10.88
N ARG A 35 -6.86 8.97 -10.37
CA ARG A 35 -7.31 9.19 -8.97
C ARG A 35 -8.70 8.63 -8.70
N SER A 36 -9.57 8.61 -9.72
CA SER A 36 -10.96 8.15 -9.59
C SER A 36 -11.16 6.64 -9.80
N ARG A 37 -10.19 5.95 -10.39
CA ARG A 37 -10.32 4.55 -10.82
C ARG A 37 -9.12 3.72 -10.41
N ASP A 38 -9.37 2.65 -9.65
CA ASP A 38 -8.33 1.71 -9.21
C ASP A 38 -7.84 0.79 -10.35
N ASP A 39 -8.58 0.69 -11.46
CA ASP A 39 -8.31 -0.21 -12.60
C ASP A 39 -7.63 0.49 -13.78
N TYR A 40 -7.07 1.69 -13.57
CA TYR A 40 -6.46 2.49 -14.62
C TYR A 40 -5.03 2.88 -14.28
N ALA A 41 -4.11 2.67 -15.23
CA ALA A 41 -2.72 3.10 -15.13
C ALA A 41 -2.41 4.11 -16.22
N PHE A 42 -1.69 5.18 -15.86
CA PHE A 42 -1.27 6.22 -16.78
C PHE A 42 0.24 6.25 -16.89
N ILE A 43 0.74 6.36 -18.13
CA ILE A 43 2.17 6.42 -18.42
C ILE A 43 2.47 7.82 -18.95
N TRP A 44 3.33 8.55 -18.24
CA TRP A 44 3.73 9.90 -18.60
C TRP A 44 5.17 10.18 -18.20
N ASP A 45 5.62 11.42 -18.41
CA ASP A 45 6.95 11.87 -18.02
C ASP A 45 7.16 11.78 -16.50
N SER A 46 8.32 11.25 -16.09
CA SER A 46 8.61 10.97 -14.69
C SER A 46 8.64 12.22 -13.82
N ALA A 47 9.19 13.34 -14.32
CA ALA A 47 9.29 14.55 -13.51
C ALA A 47 7.91 15.15 -13.19
N VAL A 48 6.97 15.04 -14.14
CA VAL A 48 5.58 15.46 -13.93
C VAL A 48 4.88 14.53 -12.92
N LEU A 49 5.08 13.22 -13.04
CA LEU A 49 4.49 12.25 -12.12
C LEU A 49 5.03 12.40 -10.69
N ASP A 50 6.35 12.61 -10.54
CA ASP A 50 6.99 12.84 -9.24
C ASP A 50 6.40 14.07 -8.54
N TYR A 51 6.10 15.13 -9.31
CA TYR A 51 5.45 16.33 -8.79
C TYR A 51 3.99 16.09 -8.37
N GLU A 52 3.21 15.38 -9.19
CA GLU A 52 1.78 15.10 -8.93
C GLU A 52 1.56 14.19 -7.73
N VAL A 53 2.44 13.21 -7.50
CA VAL A 53 2.40 12.34 -6.31
C VAL A 53 2.69 13.12 -5.03
N GLN A 54 3.53 14.15 -5.12
CA GLN A 54 3.90 15.03 -4.00
C GLN A 54 2.92 16.20 -3.80
N SER A 55 1.91 16.31 -4.66
CA SER A 55 0.90 17.37 -4.65
C SER A 55 -0.40 16.90 -4.01
N GLU A 56 -1.19 17.83 -3.47
CA GLU A 56 -2.50 17.50 -2.90
C GLU A 56 -3.48 17.04 -4.01
N PRO A 57 -4.32 16.02 -3.76
CA PRO A 57 -4.46 15.23 -2.52
C PRO A 57 -3.41 14.12 -2.38
N CYS A 58 -2.76 14.08 -1.22
CA CYS A 58 -1.69 13.12 -0.90
C CYS A 58 -2.20 11.67 -0.84
N ASN A 59 -1.29 10.70 -1.07
CA ASN A 59 -1.57 9.26 -1.06
C ASN A 59 -2.63 8.77 -2.06
N THR A 60 -3.00 9.57 -3.05
CA THR A 60 -3.95 9.15 -4.09
C THR A 60 -3.28 8.50 -5.30
N LEU A 61 -1.98 8.72 -5.47
CA LEU A 61 -1.20 8.27 -6.60
C LEU A 61 0.08 7.61 -6.13
N THR A 62 0.44 6.49 -6.77
CA THR A 62 1.68 5.77 -6.51
C THR A 62 2.38 5.49 -7.82
N ILE A 63 3.66 5.84 -7.91
CA ILE A 63 4.49 5.50 -9.07
C ILE A 63 4.92 4.05 -8.93
N VAL A 64 4.61 3.23 -9.94
CA VAL A 64 4.94 1.81 -9.95
C VAL A 64 6.07 1.55 -10.93
N GLY A 65 7.12 0.90 -10.44
CA GLY A 65 8.25 0.47 -11.27
C GLY A 65 9.29 1.57 -11.52
N ARG A 66 10.21 1.29 -12.44
CA ARG A 66 11.29 2.21 -12.83
C ARG A 66 10.93 2.92 -14.13
N PRO A 67 11.39 4.17 -14.35
CA PRO A 67 11.25 4.84 -15.63
C PRO A 67 11.80 3.97 -16.77
N PHE A 68 11.00 3.78 -17.82
CA PHE A 68 11.31 2.87 -18.93
C PHE A 68 12.16 3.52 -20.05
N GLY A 69 12.64 4.73 -19.82
CA GLY A 69 13.53 5.49 -20.70
C GLY A 69 13.89 6.84 -20.08
N SER A 70 14.98 7.44 -20.54
CA SER A 70 15.35 8.81 -20.19
C SER A 70 14.99 9.76 -21.33
N ILE A 71 14.16 10.74 -21.02
CA ILE A 71 13.90 11.89 -21.89
C ILE A 71 14.60 13.07 -21.25
N ASN A 72 15.38 13.81 -22.04
CA ASN A 72 16.09 14.99 -21.55
C ASN A 72 15.44 16.25 -22.11
N TYR A 73 15.31 17.26 -21.25
CA TYR A 73 14.85 18.59 -21.64
C TYR A 73 16.01 19.43 -22.17
N GLY A 74 15.74 20.26 -23.17
CA GLY A 74 16.74 21.15 -23.75
C GLY A 74 16.10 22.43 -24.27
N PHE A 75 16.90 23.50 -24.33
CA PHE A 75 16.50 24.77 -24.89
C PHE A 75 16.76 24.77 -26.39
N ALA A 76 15.74 25.07 -27.19
CA ALA A 76 15.85 25.19 -28.63
C ALA A 76 16.01 26.65 -29.04
N LEU A 77 17.07 26.95 -29.80
CA LEU A 77 17.27 28.25 -30.45
C LEU A 77 17.13 28.11 -31.97
N PRO A 78 16.78 29.19 -32.69
CA PRO A 78 16.74 29.18 -34.15
C PRO A 78 18.06 28.68 -34.77
N LEU A 79 17.95 27.95 -35.89
CA LEU A 79 19.12 27.48 -36.62
C LEU A 79 20.02 28.66 -37.00
N LYS A 80 21.33 28.51 -36.75
CA LYS A 80 22.36 29.54 -36.99
C LYS A 80 22.21 30.82 -36.15
N SER A 81 21.53 30.76 -35.00
CA SER A 81 21.53 31.86 -34.05
C SER A 81 22.96 32.16 -33.56
N PRO A 82 23.39 33.44 -33.53
CA PRO A 82 24.70 33.83 -32.99
C PRO A 82 24.80 33.61 -31.48
N TYR A 83 23.67 33.41 -30.79
CA TYR A 83 23.61 33.25 -29.34
C TYR A 83 23.75 31.81 -28.88
N THR A 84 23.67 30.82 -29.78
CA THR A 84 23.68 29.40 -29.40
C THR A 84 24.93 29.02 -28.63
N GLN A 85 26.11 29.45 -29.07
CA GLN A 85 27.36 29.14 -28.37
C GLN A 85 27.44 29.80 -27.00
N ASN A 86 27.16 31.10 -26.92
CA ASN A 86 27.20 31.83 -25.65
C ASN A 86 26.19 31.26 -24.65
N PHE A 87 24.99 30.88 -25.10
CA PHE A 87 23.96 30.28 -24.27
C PHE A 87 24.37 28.89 -23.76
N SER A 88 24.97 28.06 -24.62
CA SER A 88 25.49 26.75 -24.20
C SER A 88 26.58 26.87 -23.15
N VAL A 89 27.52 27.82 -23.30
CA VAL A 89 28.59 28.05 -22.30
C VAL A 89 28.00 28.52 -20.97
N ALA A 90 27.11 29.52 -20.99
CA ALA A 90 26.46 30.01 -19.77
C ALA A 90 25.64 28.91 -19.05
N MET A 91 25.01 28.01 -19.81
CA MET A 91 24.28 26.88 -19.23
C MET A 91 25.21 25.88 -18.52
N LEU A 92 26.40 25.64 -19.08
CA LEU A 92 27.40 24.77 -18.45
C LEU A 92 27.93 25.39 -17.14
N GLU A 93 28.17 26.70 -17.13
CA GLU A 93 28.56 27.42 -15.90
C GLU A 93 27.47 27.31 -14.82
N LEU A 94 26.20 27.52 -15.17
CA LEU A 94 25.08 27.36 -14.23
C LEU A 94 24.94 25.93 -13.71
N GLN A 95 25.24 24.93 -14.54
CA GLN A 95 25.25 23.53 -14.11
C GLN A 95 26.40 23.26 -13.14
N GLN A 96 27.60 23.76 -13.42
CA GLN A 96 28.76 23.63 -12.56
C GLN A 96 28.57 24.34 -11.20
N ASP A 97 27.89 25.49 -11.21
CA ASP A 97 27.54 26.26 -10.01
C ASP A 97 26.42 25.62 -9.17
N GLY A 98 25.84 24.50 -9.62
CA GLY A 98 24.73 23.82 -8.94
C GLY A 98 23.42 24.63 -8.96
N PHE A 99 23.28 25.61 -9.86
CA PHE A 99 22.08 26.44 -9.93
C PHE A 99 20.84 25.62 -10.27
N LEU A 100 20.98 24.63 -11.16
CA LEU A 100 19.90 23.73 -11.55
C LEU A 100 19.40 22.88 -10.37
N GLU A 101 20.31 22.39 -9.53
CA GLU A 101 19.95 21.62 -8.34
C GLU A 101 19.14 22.46 -7.36
N ARG A 102 19.58 23.70 -7.09
CA ARG A 102 18.83 24.64 -6.24
C ARG A 102 17.44 24.95 -6.79
N MET A 103 17.31 25.07 -8.10
CA MET A 103 16.02 25.29 -8.75
C MET A 103 15.12 24.06 -8.62
N THR A 104 15.65 22.86 -8.89
CA THR A 104 14.91 21.61 -8.73
C THR A 104 14.42 21.44 -7.30
N GLU A 105 15.29 21.68 -6.31
CA GLU A 105 14.92 21.60 -4.89
C GLU A 105 13.80 22.59 -4.54
N LYS A 106 13.92 23.84 -5.00
CA LYS A 106 12.93 24.88 -4.74
C LYS A 106 11.55 24.58 -5.36
N TRP A 107 11.52 24.04 -6.57
CA TRP A 107 10.26 23.85 -7.32
C TRP A 107 9.62 22.49 -7.10
N PHE A 108 10.40 21.44 -6.87
CA PHE A 108 9.90 20.07 -6.70
C PHE A 108 9.85 19.65 -5.22
N ARG A 109 10.90 19.90 -4.43
CA ARG A 109 10.99 19.45 -3.03
C ARG A 109 10.36 20.42 -2.04
N SER A 110 10.75 21.69 -2.07
CA SER A 110 10.30 22.71 -1.11
C SER A 110 8.82 23.08 -1.27
N ARG A 111 8.22 22.77 -2.43
CA ARG A 111 6.79 22.98 -2.69
C ARG A 111 5.97 21.69 -2.59
N SER A 112 6.60 20.57 -2.24
CA SER A 112 5.85 19.35 -1.93
C SER A 112 4.99 19.61 -0.71
N LYS A 113 3.68 19.42 -0.86
CA LYS A 113 2.72 19.61 0.24
C LYS A 113 2.52 18.32 1.04
N CYS A 114 2.81 17.19 0.41
CA CYS A 114 2.72 15.85 0.99
C CYS A 114 4.01 15.39 1.70
N GLY A 115 5.02 16.26 1.83
CA GLY A 115 6.30 15.93 2.50
C GLY A 115 6.20 15.61 3.99
N ALA A 116 5.04 15.85 4.63
CA ALA A 116 4.82 15.55 6.05
C ALA A 116 4.53 14.08 6.33
N GLU A 117 4.11 13.29 5.33
CA GLU A 117 3.82 11.85 5.54
C GLU A 117 4.92 10.92 5.08
N THR A 118 5.79 11.35 4.16
CA THR A 118 6.96 10.56 3.76
C THR A 118 8.10 10.68 4.75
N GLU A 119 8.31 11.82 5.43
CA GLU A 119 9.28 11.86 6.54
C GLU A 119 8.75 11.17 7.80
N ALA A 120 7.42 11.10 8.00
CA ALA A 120 6.83 10.27 9.05
C ALA A 120 6.84 8.76 8.70
N ALA A 121 6.91 8.41 7.41
CA ALA A 121 7.06 7.03 6.94
C ALA A 121 8.55 6.59 6.84
N ASP A 122 9.45 7.49 6.48
CA ASP A 122 10.89 7.24 6.31
C ASP A 122 11.68 7.41 7.63
N ALA A 123 11.26 8.30 8.54
CA ALA A 123 11.72 8.27 9.92
C ALA A 123 11.23 7.01 10.66
N LYS A 124 10.11 6.41 10.23
CA LYS A 124 9.68 5.08 10.69
C LYS A 124 10.46 3.92 10.06
N ALA A 125 11.14 4.13 8.94
CA ALA A 125 11.98 3.12 8.29
C ALA A 125 13.45 3.18 8.74
N THR A 126 13.92 4.37 9.17
CA THR A 126 15.34 4.60 9.46
C THR A 126 15.71 4.47 10.95
N GLU A 127 14.76 4.59 11.88
CA GLU A 127 14.98 4.20 13.29
C GLU A 127 14.55 2.76 13.53
N GLY A 128 15.53 1.86 13.37
CA GLY A 128 15.50 0.43 13.66
C GLY A 128 14.33 -0.07 14.54
N GLY A 129 13.36 -0.67 13.87
CA GLY A 129 12.33 -1.50 14.47
C GLY A 129 10.96 -1.15 13.94
N GLU A 130 10.51 -1.89 12.93
CA GLU A 130 9.09 -2.06 12.62
C GLU A 130 8.39 -2.41 13.94
N GLN A 131 7.83 -1.40 14.62
CA GLN A 131 7.13 -1.61 15.88
C GLN A 131 5.88 -2.41 15.52
N LEU A 132 6.00 -3.73 15.63
CA LEU A 132 4.93 -4.71 15.47
C LEU A 132 3.68 -4.16 16.14
N GLY A 133 2.76 -3.66 15.32
CA GLY A 133 1.61 -2.94 15.83
C GLY A 133 0.71 -3.92 16.58
N PHE A 134 -0.08 -3.41 17.51
CA PHE A 134 -1.13 -4.21 18.16
C PHE A 134 -2.05 -4.92 17.15
N LYS A 135 -2.19 -4.34 15.95
CA LYS A 135 -2.92 -4.91 14.81
C LYS A 135 -2.27 -6.18 14.23
N ASP A 136 -0.94 -6.28 14.21
CA ASP A 136 -0.23 -7.46 13.71
C ASP A 136 -0.27 -8.61 14.73
N MET A 137 -0.37 -8.28 16.04
CA MET A 137 -0.52 -9.25 17.12
C MET A 137 -1.99 -9.63 17.42
N ALA A 138 -2.96 -9.10 16.67
CA ALA A 138 -4.38 -9.36 16.89
C ALA A 138 -4.72 -10.87 16.84
N GLY A 139 -4.00 -11.64 16.03
CA GLY A 139 -4.17 -13.10 15.95
C GLY A 139 -3.90 -13.84 17.27
N VAL A 140 -2.95 -13.35 18.08
CA VAL A 140 -2.61 -13.96 19.39
C VAL A 140 -3.72 -13.71 20.41
N PHE A 141 -4.29 -12.51 20.43
CA PHE A 141 -5.41 -12.21 21.33
C PHE A 141 -6.67 -12.99 20.98
N ILE A 142 -6.96 -13.17 19.69
CA ILE A 142 -8.12 -13.94 19.21
C ILE A 142 -7.98 -15.42 19.59
N THR A 143 -6.80 -16.01 19.40
CA THR A 143 -6.55 -17.41 19.76
C THR A 143 -6.60 -17.66 21.27
N LEU A 144 -6.09 -16.73 22.09
CA LEU A 144 -6.23 -16.79 23.55
C LEU A 144 -7.69 -16.73 24.02
N LEU A 145 -8.48 -15.79 23.49
CA LEU A 145 -9.91 -15.67 23.84
C LEU A 145 -10.69 -16.90 23.40
N GLY A 146 -10.44 -17.41 22.18
CA GLY A 146 -11.07 -18.64 21.69
C GLY A 146 -10.74 -19.86 22.56
N GLY A 147 -9.47 -20.01 22.94
CA GLY A 147 -9.03 -21.09 23.83
C GLY A 147 -9.67 -21.03 25.21
N PHE A 148 -9.79 -19.83 25.77
CA PHE A 148 -10.45 -19.61 27.06
C PHE A 148 -11.94 -19.98 27.02
N ILE A 149 -12.67 -19.53 26.00
CA ILE A 149 -14.10 -19.83 25.83
C ILE A 149 -14.32 -21.33 25.61
N CYS A 150 -13.51 -21.98 24.76
CA CYS A 150 -13.59 -23.43 24.55
C CYS A 150 -13.31 -24.22 25.83
N GLY A 151 -12.29 -23.83 26.60
CA GLY A 151 -11.96 -24.47 27.87
C GLY A 151 -13.08 -24.35 28.90
N VAL A 152 -13.64 -23.15 29.06
CA VAL A 152 -14.79 -22.93 29.95
C VAL A 152 -16.02 -23.72 29.48
N GLY A 153 -16.25 -23.80 28.17
CA GLY A 153 -17.33 -24.61 27.59
C GLY A 153 -17.23 -26.10 27.93
N LEU A 154 -16.03 -26.69 27.78
CA LEU A 154 -15.79 -28.09 28.13
C LEU A 154 -16.02 -28.34 29.63
N LEU A 155 -15.55 -27.44 30.49
CA LEU A 155 -15.77 -27.54 31.94
C LEU A 155 -17.27 -27.50 32.30
N ILE A 156 -18.05 -26.64 31.65
CA ILE A 156 -19.50 -26.55 31.89
C ILE A 156 -20.20 -27.84 31.43
N VAL A 157 -19.83 -28.39 30.27
CA VAL A 157 -20.41 -29.64 29.76
C VAL A 157 -20.11 -30.82 30.68
N GLU A 158 -18.87 -30.96 31.13
CA GLU A 158 -18.48 -32.02 32.08
C GLU A 158 -19.22 -31.85 33.41
N TRP A 159 -19.35 -30.62 33.91
CA TRP A 159 -20.05 -30.33 35.15
C TRP A 159 -21.55 -30.69 35.07
N ILE A 160 -22.20 -30.39 33.95
CA ILE A 160 -23.60 -30.78 33.71
C ILE A 160 -23.72 -32.31 33.65
N PHE A 161 -22.84 -32.99 32.90
CA PHE A 161 -22.87 -34.45 32.77
C PHE A 161 -22.63 -35.16 34.12
N ALA A 162 -21.67 -34.68 34.90
CA ALA A 162 -21.38 -35.18 36.24
C ALA A 162 -22.57 -34.98 37.20
N SER A 163 -23.17 -33.78 37.21
CA SER A 163 -24.36 -33.48 38.02
C SER A 163 -25.56 -34.35 37.65
N TYR A 164 -25.77 -34.61 36.36
CA TYR A 164 -26.84 -35.50 35.87
C TYR A 164 -26.61 -36.95 36.34
N LYS A 165 -25.38 -37.45 36.23
CA LYS A 165 -25.01 -38.80 36.68
C LYS A 165 -25.09 -38.95 38.19
N ASP A 166 -24.71 -37.91 38.95
CA ASP A 166 -24.80 -37.91 40.41
C ASP A 166 -26.26 -37.94 40.89
N THR A 167 -27.15 -37.23 40.20
CA THR A 167 -28.59 -37.23 40.49
C THR A 167 -29.21 -38.62 40.23
N LEU A 168 -28.86 -39.25 39.10
CA LEU A 168 -29.25 -40.63 38.78
C LEU A 168 -28.67 -41.66 39.77
N SER A 169 -27.44 -41.45 40.27
CA SER A 169 -26.81 -42.35 41.25
C SER A 169 -27.44 -42.23 42.64
N LYS A 170 -27.92 -41.04 43.03
CA LYS A 170 -28.65 -40.82 44.29
C LYS A 170 -29.99 -41.54 44.28
N ASP A 171 -30.73 -41.47 43.18
CA ASP A 171 -32.04 -42.12 43.07
C ASP A 171 -31.92 -43.67 43.12
N ARG A 172 -30.90 -44.21 42.43
CA ARG A 172 -30.56 -45.65 42.49
C ARG A 172 -30.16 -46.12 43.90
N ARG A 173 -29.46 -45.27 44.67
CA ARG A 173 -29.08 -45.56 46.07
C ARG A 173 -30.27 -45.46 47.04
N VAL A 174 -31.21 -44.55 46.81
CA VAL A 174 -32.45 -44.42 47.59
C VAL A 174 -33.38 -45.62 47.38
N CYS A 175 -33.56 -46.08 46.14
CA CYS A 175 -34.31 -47.30 45.84
C CYS A 175 -33.68 -48.57 46.45
N ARG A 176 -32.34 -48.70 46.39
CA ARG A 176 -31.60 -49.84 46.96
C ARG A 176 -31.60 -49.84 48.51
N ARG A 177 -31.62 -48.67 49.16
CA ARG A 177 -31.80 -48.60 50.62
C ARG A 177 -33.23 -49.00 51.02
N ARG A 178 -34.26 -48.57 50.27
CA ARG A 178 -35.66 -48.94 50.53
C ARG A 178 -35.94 -50.45 50.38
N SER A 179 -35.29 -51.13 49.43
CA SER A 179 -35.45 -52.58 49.28
C SER A 179 -34.79 -53.37 50.42
N SER A 180 -33.70 -52.86 51.00
CA SER A 180 -33.01 -53.53 52.11
C SER A 180 -33.76 -53.40 53.44
N THR A 181 -34.56 -52.34 53.64
CA THR A 181 -35.36 -52.17 54.87
C THR A 181 -36.64 -53.00 54.85
N LYS A 182 -37.21 -53.29 53.67
CA LYS A 182 -38.41 -54.13 53.53
C LYS A 182 -38.18 -55.63 53.75
N HIS A 183 -36.93 -56.09 53.76
CA HIS A 183 -36.61 -57.51 53.96
C HIS A 183 -36.37 -57.87 55.45
N ASN A 184 -36.32 -56.88 56.34
CA ASN A 184 -35.96 -57.05 57.75
C ASN A 184 -37.11 -56.66 58.71
N SER A 185 -38.36 -56.71 58.24
CA SER A 185 -39.60 -56.59 59.04
C SER A 185 -40.57 -57.68 58.65
#